data_AF-A0A6C0JBH0-F1
#
_entry.id   AF-A0A6C0JBH0-F1
#
_cell.length_a   1.000
_cell.length_b   1.000
_cell.length_c   1.000
_cell.angle_alpha   90.00
_cell.angle_beta   90.00
_cell.angle_gamma   90.00
#
_symmetry.space_group_name_H-M   'P 1'
#
loop_
_entity.id
_entity.type
_entity.pdbx_description
1 polymer ?
#
loop_
_entity_poly.entity_id
_entity_poly.type
_entity_poly.pdbx_seq_one_letter_code
_entity_poly.pdbx_strand_id
1 'polypeptide(L)'
;MDFQKACDILKLTKYNLSQKNIKKAYYRESLLWHPDRNNGSTERFQKISLAYTYLIDSLNNGYIKNVKMSDKETIQPSYIDLLSNFVSSMAGIQIKSDKLKDFLNNMKKGYHALTIETCKELNKNEALSLYSYLERFSSVLGMDDSILKSIEEIVKDKIENDELIILRPTLDNILKNDVYSMEYEDEKYFIPLWHHELEFDLEDKSLIVKIVPELPENIRIDDDGSLHISMCQDIKKLFNKDKLSVSIGEKTVEINTRDLSLKQYQTIRLTGKGITQIDTKNIFSIDLLGDLYIHLEIICK
;
A
#
# COMPACT_ATOMS: atom_id res chain seq x y z
N MET A 1 25.14 -4.42 -33.10
CA MET A 1 24.18 -4.37 -31.97
C MET A 1 22.89 -5.03 -32.40
N ASP A 2 22.16 -5.71 -31.51
CA ASP A 2 20.90 -6.42 -31.85
C ASP A 2 19.68 -5.50 -31.66
N PHE A 3 18.65 -5.63 -32.49
CA PHE A 3 17.41 -4.85 -32.40
C PHE A 3 16.72 -4.97 -31.05
N GLN A 4 16.62 -6.18 -30.48
CA GLN A 4 15.97 -6.38 -29.19
C GLN A 4 16.78 -5.71 -28.08
N LYS A 5 18.11 -5.86 -28.12
CA LYS A 5 19.01 -5.20 -27.17
C LYS A 5 18.95 -3.67 -27.26
N ALA A 6 18.83 -3.11 -28.46
CA ALA A 6 18.68 -1.66 -28.66
C ALA A 6 17.34 -1.15 -28.11
N CYS A 7 16.26 -1.93 -28.27
CA CYS A 7 14.96 -1.64 -27.68
C CYS A 7 15.03 -1.68 -26.14
N ASP A 8 15.69 -2.70 -25.57
CA ASP A 8 15.80 -2.86 -24.12
C ASP A 8 16.62 -1.72 -23.49
N ILE A 9 17.72 -1.29 -24.13
CA ILE A 9 18.54 -0.15 -23.70
C ILE A 9 17.73 1.15 -23.65
N LEU A 10 16.86 1.39 -24.63
CA LEU A 10 15.98 2.56 -24.68
C LEU A 10 14.63 2.33 -23.98
N LYS A 11 14.42 1.15 -23.38
CA LYS A 11 13.18 0.70 -22.72
C LYS A 11 11.96 0.90 -23.62
N LEU A 12 12.07 0.44 -24.87
CA LEU A 12 11.03 0.48 -25.88
C LEU A 12 10.51 -0.93 -26.18
N THR A 13 9.22 -1.02 -26.51
CA THR A 13 8.58 -2.26 -26.97
C THR A 13 8.25 -2.14 -28.46
N LYS A 14 8.08 -3.28 -29.15
CA LYS A 14 7.75 -3.32 -30.58
C LYS A 14 6.49 -2.52 -30.96
N TYR A 15 5.56 -2.38 -30.03
CA TYR A 15 4.30 -1.64 -30.21
C TYR A 15 4.46 -0.12 -30.16
N ASN A 16 5.59 0.39 -29.65
CA ASN A 16 5.80 1.81 -29.39
C ASN A 16 6.92 2.40 -30.28
N LEU A 17 7.33 1.66 -31.30
CA LEU A 17 8.55 1.89 -32.07
C LEU A 17 8.34 2.90 -33.22
N SER A 18 8.09 4.16 -32.85
CA SER A 18 8.05 5.29 -33.79
C SER A 18 9.29 6.16 -33.65
N GLN A 19 9.67 6.89 -34.71
CA GLN A 19 10.82 7.81 -34.66
C GLN A 19 10.68 8.85 -33.53
N LYS A 20 9.44 9.33 -33.29
CA LYS A 20 9.11 10.25 -32.18
C LYS A 20 9.37 9.60 -30.82
N ASN A 21 8.96 8.35 -30.64
CA ASN A 21 9.13 7.63 -29.37
C ASN A 21 10.59 7.21 -29.15
N ILE A 22 11.33 6.86 -30.20
CA ILE A 22 12.77 6.57 -30.13
C ILE A 22 13.56 7.81 -29.74
N LYS A 23 13.26 8.97 -30.35
CA LYS A 23 13.84 10.26 -29.95
C LYS A 23 13.50 10.58 -28.49
N LYS A 24 12.23 10.45 -28.09
CA LYS A 24 11.80 10.72 -26.70
C LYS A 24 12.49 9.80 -25.68
N ALA A 25 12.62 8.51 -25.99
CA ALA A 25 13.31 7.53 -25.16
C ALA A 25 14.82 7.82 -25.08
N TYR A 26 15.45 8.16 -26.20
CA TYR A 26 16.84 8.59 -26.25
C TYR A 26 17.08 9.83 -25.38
N TYR A 27 16.25 10.86 -25.51
CA TYR A 27 16.38 12.06 -24.67
C TYR A 27 16.20 11.72 -23.19
N ARG A 28 15.20 10.91 -22.83
CA ARG A 28 14.98 10.49 -21.44
C ARG A 28 16.18 9.75 -20.85
N GLU A 29 16.66 8.70 -21.53
CA GLU A 29 17.77 7.88 -21.02
C GLU A 29 19.11 8.61 -21.10
N SER A 30 19.34 9.45 -22.13
CA SER A 30 20.54 10.30 -22.24
C SER A 30 20.57 11.36 -21.16
N LEU A 31 19.43 11.96 -20.82
CA LEU A 31 19.32 12.88 -19.69
C LEU A 31 19.58 12.15 -18.37
N LEU A 32 19.14 10.90 -18.23
CA LEU A 32 19.34 10.12 -17.00
C LEU A 32 20.82 9.75 -16.80
N TRP A 33 21.51 9.31 -17.85
CA TRP A 33 22.87 8.75 -17.78
C TRP A 33 23.98 9.70 -18.25
N HIS A 34 23.68 10.98 -18.48
CA HIS A 34 24.66 11.97 -18.94
C HIS A 34 25.88 12.02 -18.01
N PRO A 35 27.12 12.07 -18.54
CA PRO A 35 28.34 12.07 -17.73
C PRO A 35 28.40 13.18 -16.66
N ASP A 36 27.79 14.34 -16.95
CA ASP A 36 27.78 15.49 -16.05
C ASP A 36 26.73 15.40 -14.92
N ARG A 37 25.99 14.30 -14.79
CA ARG A 37 25.08 14.07 -13.65
C ARG A 37 25.75 13.25 -12.55
N ASN A 38 25.31 13.43 -11.30
CA ASN A 38 25.89 12.79 -10.10
C ASN A 38 25.91 11.24 -10.17
N ASN A 39 24.98 10.63 -10.92
CA ASN A 39 24.90 9.18 -11.20
C ASN A 39 25.14 8.84 -12.70
N GLY A 40 25.82 9.74 -13.42
CA GLY A 40 26.12 9.62 -14.84
C GLY A 40 27.05 8.46 -15.17
N SER A 41 27.02 8.00 -16.42
CA SER A 41 27.97 6.99 -16.88
C SER A 41 28.25 7.16 -18.37
N THR A 42 29.49 7.55 -18.69
CA THR A 42 29.96 7.74 -20.06
C THR A 42 29.76 6.48 -20.91
N GLU A 43 30.01 5.30 -20.35
CA GLU A 43 29.84 4.03 -21.04
C GLU A 43 28.36 3.74 -21.35
N ARG A 44 27.45 4.01 -20.39
CA ARG A 44 26.00 3.84 -20.63
C ARG A 44 25.47 4.88 -21.61
N PHE A 45 25.93 6.11 -21.52
CA PHE A 45 25.59 7.17 -22.44
C PHE A 45 26.00 6.84 -23.88
N GLN A 46 27.20 6.29 -24.08
CA GLN A 46 27.66 5.79 -25.37
C GLN A 46 26.78 4.65 -25.89
N LYS A 47 26.40 3.69 -25.03
CA LYS A 47 25.50 2.58 -25.40
C LYS A 47 24.09 3.08 -25.79
N ILE A 48 23.57 4.09 -25.10
CA ILE A 48 22.29 4.73 -25.40
C ILE A 48 22.36 5.46 -26.75
N SER A 49 23.45 6.17 -27.02
CA SER A 49 23.70 6.83 -28.30
C SER A 49 23.78 5.82 -29.45
N LEU A 50 24.56 4.74 -29.29
CA LEU A 50 24.63 3.64 -30.26
C LEU A 50 23.26 2.99 -30.51
N ALA A 51 22.42 2.86 -29.48
CA ALA A 51 21.09 2.22 -29.60
C ALA A 51 20.11 3.11 -30.35
N TYR A 52 20.18 4.42 -30.10
CA TYR A 52 19.42 5.40 -30.85
C TYR A 52 19.82 5.41 -32.32
N THR A 53 21.11 5.51 -32.64
CA THR A 53 21.59 5.54 -34.03
C THR A 53 21.20 4.25 -34.75
N TYR A 54 21.39 3.09 -34.13
CA TYR A 54 21.00 1.81 -34.71
C TYR A 54 19.49 1.70 -35.03
N LEU A 55 18.61 2.11 -34.11
CA LEU A 55 17.16 2.05 -34.33
C LEU A 55 16.70 3.10 -35.36
N ILE A 56 17.28 4.29 -35.35
CA ILE A 56 16.98 5.34 -36.34
C ILE A 56 17.46 4.94 -37.74
N ASP A 57 18.65 4.37 -37.87
CA ASP A 57 19.16 3.86 -39.15
C ASP A 57 18.33 2.67 -39.64
N SER A 58 17.92 1.79 -38.74
CA SER A 58 17.01 0.67 -39.07
C SER A 58 15.63 1.16 -39.55
N LEU A 59 15.13 2.28 -38.99
CA LEU A 59 13.92 2.95 -39.48
C LEU A 59 14.15 3.63 -40.83
N ASN A 60 15.22 4.42 -40.97
CA ASN A 60 15.54 5.23 -42.15
C ASN A 60 15.87 4.39 -43.40
N ASN A 61 16.51 3.23 -43.24
CA ASN A 61 16.82 2.28 -44.33
C ASN A 61 15.57 1.53 -44.87
N GLY A 62 14.36 1.93 -44.46
CA GLY A 62 13.13 1.54 -45.13
C GLY A 62 12.36 0.37 -44.53
N TYR A 63 12.67 -0.06 -43.30
CA TYR A 63 11.74 -0.94 -42.57
C TYR A 63 10.55 -0.17 -41.96
N ILE A 64 10.65 1.15 -41.75
CA ILE A 64 9.53 2.02 -41.35
C ILE A 64 9.73 3.41 -41.97
N LYS A 65 8.90 3.76 -42.95
CA LYS A 65 9.08 4.92 -43.85
C LYS A 65 8.89 6.31 -43.21
N ASN A 66 9.74 7.23 -43.69
CA ASN A 66 9.63 8.71 -43.81
C ASN A 66 9.78 9.51 -42.50
N VAL A 67 10.72 10.45 -42.32
CA VAL A 67 11.05 11.66 -43.13
C VAL A 67 12.50 12.13 -42.88
N LYS A 68 13.16 12.68 -43.92
CA LYS A 68 14.55 13.22 -43.94
C LYS A 68 14.72 14.52 -43.13
N MET A 69 15.92 14.75 -42.58
CA MET A 69 16.43 16.10 -42.28
C MET A 69 17.94 16.17 -42.53
N SER A 70 18.36 17.31 -43.10
CA SER A 70 19.72 17.68 -43.50
C SER A 70 20.56 18.21 -42.33
N ASP A 71 21.84 17.86 -42.32
CA ASP A 71 22.84 18.28 -41.34
C ASP A 71 23.27 19.75 -41.50
N LYS A 72 23.30 20.49 -40.40
CA LYS A 72 24.32 21.50 -40.11
C LYS A 72 24.60 21.53 -38.61
N GLU A 73 25.87 21.34 -38.27
CA GLU A 73 26.42 21.45 -36.93
C GLU A 73 26.13 22.83 -36.33
N THR A 74 25.61 22.87 -35.10
CA THR A 74 25.57 24.10 -34.31
C THR A 74 25.68 23.78 -32.84
N ILE A 75 26.55 24.54 -32.17
CA ILE A 75 26.88 24.58 -30.75
C ILE A 75 25.67 24.24 -29.88
N GLN A 76 25.78 23.24 -28.99
CA GLN A 76 24.64 22.77 -28.20
C GLN A 76 24.13 23.85 -27.23
N PRO A 77 22.89 24.36 -27.41
CA PRO A 77 22.29 25.35 -26.50
C PRO A 77 21.83 24.69 -25.19
N SER A 78 21.90 25.41 -24.06
CA SER A 78 21.40 24.89 -22.79
C SER A 78 19.86 24.75 -22.83
N TYR A 79 19.27 23.94 -21.94
CA TYR A 79 17.82 23.72 -21.88
C TYR A 79 17.02 25.02 -21.79
N ILE A 80 17.52 26.01 -21.04
CA ILE A 80 16.87 27.32 -20.91
C ILE A 80 16.92 28.09 -22.22
N ASP A 81 17.98 27.93 -23.02
CA ASP A 81 18.10 28.59 -24.32
C ASP A 81 17.16 27.95 -25.36
N LEU A 82 16.98 26.62 -25.31
CA LEU A 82 15.98 25.93 -26.12
C LEU A 82 14.56 26.34 -25.74
N LEU A 83 14.27 26.44 -24.44
CA LEU A 83 12.96 26.86 -23.94
C LEU A 83 12.69 28.34 -24.26
N SER A 84 13.68 29.22 -24.12
CA SER A 84 13.54 30.63 -24.49
C SER A 84 13.29 30.78 -25.99
N ASN A 85 13.98 29.99 -26.82
CA ASN A 85 13.76 30.00 -28.27
C ASN A 85 12.38 29.47 -28.64
N PHE A 86 11.92 28.40 -28.00
CA PHE A 86 10.58 27.86 -28.19
C PHE A 86 9.49 28.89 -27.84
N VAL A 87 9.54 29.45 -26.63
CA VAL A 87 8.57 30.46 -26.18
C VAL A 87 8.62 31.69 -27.09
N SER A 88 9.83 32.11 -27.48
CA SER A 88 9.98 33.26 -28.35
C SER A 88 9.39 33.03 -29.75
N SER A 89 9.54 31.82 -30.29
CA SER A 89 8.98 31.45 -31.59
C SER A 89 7.45 31.30 -31.58
N MET A 90 6.88 30.79 -30.48
CA MET A 90 5.45 30.52 -30.37
C MET A 90 4.65 31.76 -29.98
N ALA A 91 5.19 32.58 -29.07
CA ALA A 91 4.54 33.78 -28.58
C ALA A 91 4.86 35.04 -29.40
N GLY A 92 5.85 34.98 -30.29
CA GLY A 92 6.32 36.14 -31.08
C GLY A 92 7.03 37.21 -30.24
N ILE A 93 7.53 36.87 -29.05
CA ILE A 93 8.16 37.80 -28.10
C ILE A 93 9.62 37.39 -27.90
N GLN A 94 10.58 38.31 -27.92
CA GLN A 94 11.97 37.98 -27.55
C GLN A 94 12.15 37.98 -26.04
N ILE A 95 12.36 36.80 -25.45
CA ILE A 95 12.65 36.66 -24.02
C ILE A 95 14.11 36.22 -23.85
N LYS A 96 14.89 37.00 -23.08
CA LYS A 96 16.26 36.63 -22.70
C LYS A 96 16.23 35.42 -21.76
N SER A 97 17.16 34.47 -21.95
CA SER A 97 17.27 33.23 -21.16
C SER A 97 17.35 33.49 -19.65
N ASP A 98 18.10 34.51 -19.22
CA ASP A 98 18.22 34.89 -17.80
C ASP A 98 16.88 35.34 -17.20
N LYS A 99 16.10 36.15 -17.92
CA LYS A 99 14.77 36.60 -17.46
C LYS A 99 13.77 35.45 -17.39
N LEU A 100 13.85 34.51 -18.33
CA LEU A 100 13.01 33.31 -18.32
C LEU A 100 13.39 32.39 -17.14
N LYS A 101 14.68 32.28 -16.82
CA LYS A 101 15.19 31.56 -15.66
C LYS A 101 14.69 32.18 -14.35
N ASP A 102 14.74 33.50 -14.22
CA ASP A 102 14.22 34.21 -13.06
C ASP A 102 12.70 34.07 -12.93
N PHE A 103 11.96 34.14 -14.04
CA PHE A 103 10.52 33.90 -14.08
C PHE A 103 10.16 32.47 -13.63
N LEU A 104 10.86 31.46 -14.14
CA LEU A 104 10.66 30.07 -13.72
C LEU A 104 11.00 29.88 -12.24
N ASN A 105 12.08 30.47 -11.74
CA ASN A 105 12.44 30.41 -10.33
C ASN A 105 11.42 31.10 -9.42
N ASN A 106 10.80 32.19 -9.87
CA ASN A 106 9.74 32.86 -9.13
C ASN A 106 8.42 32.07 -9.18
N MET A 107 8.08 31.44 -10.31
CA MET A 107 6.97 30.48 -10.36
C MET A 107 7.22 29.28 -9.44
N LYS A 108 8.47 28.81 -9.36
CA LYS A 108 8.89 27.80 -8.39
C LYS A 108 8.52 28.17 -6.97
N LYS A 109 8.90 29.37 -6.53
CA LYS A 109 8.56 29.86 -5.19
C LYS A 109 7.05 29.98 -4.95
N GLY A 110 6.26 30.32 -5.97
CA GLY A 110 4.82 30.55 -5.86
C GLY A 110 3.98 29.27 -5.69
N TYR A 111 4.32 28.18 -6.38
CA TYR A 111 3.52 26.95 -6.29
C TYR A 111 3.79 26.14 -5.02
N HIS A 112 4.95 26.32 -4.36
CA HIS A 112 5.27 25.62 -3.10
C HIS A 112 4.19 25.89 -2.03
N ALA A 113 3.86 27.18 -1.81
CA ALA A 113 2.86 27.57 -0.82
C ALA A 113 1.47 27.02 -1.16
N LEU A 114 1.05 27.16 -2.42
CA LEU A 114 -0.24 26.67 -2.90
C LEU A 114 -0.34 25.14 -2.79
N THR A 115 0.74 24.41 -3.12
CA THR A 115 0.77 22.93 -3.05
C THR A 115 0.64 22.44 -1.61
N ILE A 116 1.31 23.12 -0.66
CA ILE A 116 1.22 22.81 0.76
C ILE A 116 -0.19 23.09 1.28
N GLU A 117 -0.79 24.23 0.90
CA GLU A 117 -2.15 24.60 1.29
C GLU A 117 -3.17 23.59 0.77
N THR A 118 -3.09 23.21 -0.51
CA THR A 118 -3.96 22.16 -1.09
C THR A 118 -3.76 20.81 -0.39
N CYS A 119 -2.52 20.42 -0.04
CA CYS A 119 -2.30 19.16 0.69
C CYS A 119 -2.91 19.16 2.10
N LYS A 120 -3.04 20.32 2.74
CA LYS A 120 -3.70 20.43 4.05
C LYS A 120 -5.21 20.19 3.95
N GLU A 121 -5.83 20.61 2.85
CA GLU A 121 -7.27 20.44 2.59
C GLU A 121 -7.67 18.99 2.26
N LEU A 122 -6.73 18.13 1.84
CA LEU A 122 -7.01 16.73 1.53
C LEU A 122 -7.28 15.89 2.79
N ASN A 123 -8.16 14.90 2.70
CA ASN A 123 -8.31 13.91 3.76
C ASN A 123 -7.10 12.96 3.81
N LYS A 124 -6.96 12.17 4.89
CA LYS A 124 -5.82 11.27 5.13
C LYS A 124 -5.54 10.33 3.95
N ASN A 125 -6.57 9.66 3.43
CA ASN A 125 -6.43 8.68 2.35
C ASN A 125 -6.02 9.35 1.03
N GLU A 126 -6.59 10.50 0.72
CA GLU A 126 -6.22 11.32 -0.44
C GLU A 126 -4.79 11.83 -0.33
N ALA A 127 -4.38 12.33 0.85
CA ALA A 127 -3.05 12.83 1.12
C ALA A 127 -1.99 11.72 1.03
N LEU A 128 -2.25 10.54 1.61
CA LEU A 128 -1.39 9.35 1.52
C LEU A 128 -1.22 8.87 0.09
N SER A 129 -2.34 8.74 -0.62
CA SER A 129 -2.34 8.36 -2.03
C SER A 129 -1.52 9.36 -2.84
N LEU A 130 -1.82 10.66 -2.73
CA LEU A 130 -1.12 11.72 -3.43
C LEU A 130 0.38 11.74 -3.10
N TYR A 131 0.77 11.64 -1.84
CA TYR A 131 2.17 11.61 -1.41
C TYR A 131 2.91 10.43 -2.05
N SER A 132 2.32 9.22 -2.07
CA SER A 132 2.94 8.06 -2.71
C SER A 132 3.18 8.26 -4.21
N TYR A 133 2.27 8.97 -4.90
CA TYR A 133 2.45 9.35 -6.30
C TYR A 133 3.54 10.42 -6.47
N LEU A 134 3.52 11.46 -5.63
CA LEU A 134 4.48 12.56 -5.71
C LEU A 134 5.91 12.10 -5.38
N GLU A 135 6.09 11.23 -4.38
CA GLU A 135 7.38 10.63 -4.05
C GLU A 135 7.91 9.81 -5.23
N ARG A 136 7.08 8.92 -5.78
CA ARG A 136 7.43 8.05 -6.91
C ARG A 136 7.83 8.83 -8.17
N PHE A 137 7.21 9.97 -8.42
CA PHE A 137 7.43 10.78 -9.63
C PHE A 137 8.17 12.11 -9.39
N SER A 138 8.64 12.35 -8.17
CA SER A 138 9.34 13.58 -7.73
C SER A 138 10.44 14.03 -8.69
N SER A 139 11.30 13.10 -9.08
CA SER A 139 12.42 13.31 -10.01
C SER A 139 11.99 13.70 -11.44
N VAL A 140 10.80 13.26 -11.87
CA VAL A 140 10.23 13.59 -13.20
C VAL A 140 9.52 14.93 -13.16
N LEU A 141 8.83 15.23 -12.06
CA LEU A 141 8.13 16.49 -11.82
C LEU A 141 9.09 17.65 -11.53
N GLY A 142 10.36 17.36 -11.25
CA GLY A 142 11.36 18.37 -10.90
C GLY A 142 11.00 19.09 -9.60
N MET A 143 10.31 18.38 -8.70
CA MET A 143 9.96 18.88 -7.37
C MET A 143 11.22 18.99 -6.53
N ASP A 144 11.35 20.11 -5.82
CA ASP A 144 12.43 20.28 -4.87
C ASP A 144 12.18 19.37 -3.66
N ASP A 145 13.22 18.69 -3.16
CA ASP A 145 13.12 17.76 -2.02
C ASP A 145 12.50 18.43 -0.77
N SER A 146 12.63 19.75 -0.65
CA SER A 146 12.01 20.52 0.42
C SER A 146 10.48 20.47 0.39
N ILE A 147 9.84 20.44 -0.78
CA ILE A 147 8.37 20.32 -0.89
C ILE A 147 7.95 18.94 -0.45
N LEU A 148 8.64 17.91 -0.97
CA LEU A 148 8.30 16.53 -0.69
C LEU A 148 8.35 16.28 0.83
N LYS A 149 9.37 16.82 1.49
CA LYS A 149 9.51 16.77 2.94
C LYS A 149 8.39 17.54 3.67
N SER A 150 8.00 18.72 3.20
CA SER A 150 6.85 19.43 3.78
C SER A 150 5.53 18.67 3.62
N ILE A 151 5.32 18.00 2.47
CA ILE A 151 4.13 17.15 2.27
C ILE A 151 4.21 15.90 3.18
N GLU A 152 5.39 15.30 3.33
CA GLU A 152 5.61 14.18 4.25
C GLU A 152 5.27 14.56 5.70
N GLU A 153 5.69 15.74 6.15
CA GLU A 153 5.36 16.26 7.49
C GLU A 153 3.85 16.46 7.66
N ILE A 154 3.15 16.98 6.65
CA ILE A 154 1.67 17.12 6.66
C ILE A 154 0.99 15.74 6.72
N VAL A 155 1.48 14.76 5.95
CA VAL A 155 0.95 13.40 5.97
C VAL A 155 1.19 12.74 7.33
N LYS A 156 2.36 12.94 7.94
CA LYS A 156 2.66 12.44 9.29
C LYS A 156 1.75 13.05 10.34
N ASP A 157 1.58 14.37 10.32
CA ASP A 157 0.68 15.09 11.23
C ASP A 157 -0.77 14.58 11.11
N LYS A 158 -1.22 14.29 9.89
CA LYS A 158 -2.54 13.67 9.61
C LYS A 158 -2.69 12.22 10.11
N ILE A 159 -1.60 11.54 10.47
CA ILE A 159 -1.60 10.16 11.02
C ILE A 159 -1.31 10.18 12.52
N GLU A 160 -0.52 11.16 12.99
CA GLU A 160 -0.09 11.29 14.38
C GLU A 160 -1.27 11.60 15.33
N ASN A 161 -2.34 12.19 14.80
CA ASN A 161 -3.57 12.48 15.53
C ASN A 161 -4.60 11.34 15.50
N ASP A 162 -4.29 10.17 14.93
CA ASP A 162 -5.19 9.01 14.99
C ASP A 162 -5.38 8.56 16.45
N GLU A 163 -6.64 8.40 16.83
CA GLU A 163 -7.03 8.14 18.22
C GLU A 163 -7.24 6.65 18.41
N LEU A 164 -6.45 6.04 19.31
CA LEU A 164 -6.48 4.61 19.57
C LEU A 164 -7.21 4.31 20.88
N ILE A 165 -8.32 3.57 20.78
CA ILE A 165 -9.05 3.03 21.93
C ILE A 165 -8.89 1.51 21.95
N ILE A 166 -8.44 0.97 23.09
CA ILE A 166 -8.31 -0.47 23.30
C ILE A 166 -9.44 -0.95 24.19
N LEU A 167 -10.32 -1.79 23.64
CA LEU A 167 -11.33 -2.51 24.39
C LEU A 167 -10.83 -3.90 24.77
N ARG A 168 -11.11 -4.32 26.00
CA ARG A 168 -10.74 -5.62 26.54
C ARG A 168 -11.99 -6.40 26.97
N PRO A 169 -12.78 -6.91 26.01
CA PRO A 169 -13.97 -7.68 26.35
C PRO A 169 -13.60 -9.03 26.97
N THR A 170 -14.50 -9.59 27.76
CA THR A 170 -14.37 -10.98 28.22
C THR A 170 -14.74 -11.95 27.10
N LEU A 171 -14.30 -13.21 27.23
CA LEU A 171 -14.73 -14.29 26.33
C LEU A 171 -16.27 -14.37 26.21
N ASP A 172 -16.99 -14.16 27.31
CA ASP A 172 -18.46 -14.22 27.30
C ASP A 172 -19.11 -13.08 26.52
N ASN A 173 -18.52 -11.88 26.54
CA ASN A 173 -19.02 -10.77 25.72
C ASN A 173 -18.93 -11.11 24.22
N ILE A 174 -17.81 -11.71 23.79
CA ILE A 174 -17.63 -12.15 22.41
C ILE A 174 -18.62 -13.27 22.07
N LEU A 175 -18.75 -14.28 22.92
CA LEU A 175 -19.65 -15.43 22.70
C LEU A 175 -21.14 -15.07 22.69
N LYS A 176 -21.51 -13.91 23.25
CA LYS A 176 -22.87 -13.36 23.26
C LYS A 176 -23.12 -12.36 22.12
N ASN A 177 -22.08 -12.04 21.33
CA ASN A 177 -22.11 -11.00 20.30
C ASN A 177 -22.51 -9.64 20.88
N ASP A 178 -21.95 -9.30 22.05
CA ASP A 178 -22.22 -8.02 22.68
C ASP A 178 -21.71 -6.87 21.79
N VAL A 179 -22.52 -5.81 21.72
CA VAL A 179 -22.17 -4.56 21.02
C VAL A 179 -21.89 -3.50 22.08
N TYR A 180 -20.65 -3.04 22.15
CA TYR A 180 -20.25 -2.00 23.08
C TYR A 180 -20.64 -0.62 22.53
N SER A 181 -21.22 0.22 23.38
CA SER A 181 -21.63 1.57 23.04
C SER A 181 -20.69 2.56 23.72
N MET A 182 -20.12 3.50 22.96
CA MET A 182 -19.34 4.60 23.50
C MET A 182 -19.72 5.94 22.88
N GLU A 183 -19.50 7.01 23.63
CA GLU A 183 -19.63 8.38 23.15
C GLU A 183 -18.21 8.95 22.94
N TYR A 184 -17.99 9.54 21.77
CA TYR A 184 -16.74 10.19 21.41
C TYR A 184 -17.08 11.43 20.57
N GLU A 185 -16.61 12.60 20.99
CA GLU A 185 -16.88 13.89 20.31
C GLU A 185 -18.37 14.13 20.04
N ASP A 186 -19.23 13.89 21.04
CA ASP A 186 -20.69 14.03 20.98
C ASP A 186 -21.41 13.07 19.99
N GLU A 187 -20.68 12.18 19.34
CA GLU A 187 -21.20 11.11 18.48
C GLU A 187 -21.17 9.76 19.20
N LYS A 188 -22.11 8.88 18.84
CA LYS A 188 -22.29 7.57 19.47
C LYS A 188 -21.84 6.44 18.55
N TYR A 189 -20.87 5.66 19.01
CA TYR A 189 -20.29 4.53 18.27
C TYR A 189 -20.75 3.21 18.86
N PHE A 190 -21.09 2.27 17.98
CA PHE A 190 -21.49 0.90 18.31
C PHE A 190 -20.44 -0.06 17.78
N ILE A 191 -19.75 -0.73 18.70
CA ILE A 191 -18.58 -1.55 18.44
C ILE A 191 -18.94 -3.02 18.67
N PRO A 192 -19.17 -3.81 17.61
CA PRO A 192 -19.35 -5.24 17.74
C PRO A 192 -18.06 -5.92 18.22
N LEU A 193 -18.14 -6.58 19.38
CA LEU A 193 -16.94 -7.03 20.12
C LEU A 193 -16.26 -8.29 19.56
N TRP A 194 -16.80 -8.88 18.49
CA TRP A 194 -16.18 -10.03 17.82
C TRP A 194 -15.17 -9.65 16.72
N HIS A 195 -15.03 -8.35 16.43
CA HIS A 195 -13.99 -7.85 15.53
C HIS A 195 -12.63 -7.77 16.22
N HIS A 196 -11.55 -7.66 15.44
CA HIS A 196 -10.21 -7.40 15.96
C HIS A 196 -9.91 -5.89 16.05
N GLU A 197 -10.38 -5.15 15.05
CA GLU A 197 -10.14 -3.72 14.90
C GLU A 197 -11.25 -3.12 14.05
N LEU A 198 -11.68 -1.91 14.40
CA LEU A 198 -12.60 -1.09 13.60
C LEU A 198 -12.01 0.31 13.48
N GLU A 199 -12.00 0.85 12.27
CA GLU A 199 -11.56 2.22 11.99
C GLU A 199 -12.79 3.05 11.60
N PHE A 200 -12.98 4.18 12.28
CA PHE A 200 -14.01 5.16 11.97
C PHE A 200 -13.34 6.43 11.47
N ASP A 201 -13.69 6.84 10.25
CA ASP A 201 -13.21 8.09 9.67
C ASP A 201 -13.90 9.28 10.35
N LEU A 202 -13.11 10.17 10.94
CA LEU A 202 -13.54 11.50 11.40
C LEU A 202 -13.09 12.56 10.37
N GLU A 203 -13.50 13.82 10.55
CA GLU A 203 -13.19 14.89 9.57
C GLU A 203 -11.68 15.08 9.34
N ASP A 204 -10.88 14.96 10.40
CA ASP A 204 -9.45 15.28 10.40
C ASP A 204 -8.53 14.15 10.88
N LYS A 205 -9.09 13.07 11.44
CA LYS A 205 -8.36 11.91 11.99
C LYS A 205 -9.16 10.62 11.87
N SER A 206 -8.55 9.48 12.19
CA SER A 206 -9.27 8.21 12.31
C SER A 206 -9.38 7.81 13.79
N LEU A 207 -10.58 7.37 14.20
CA LEU A 207 -10.78 6.70 15.48
C LEU A 207 -10.59 5.20 15.27
N ILE A 208 -9.50 4.65 15.80
CA ILE A 208 -9.17 3.23 15.72
C ILE A 208 -9.58 2.57 17.03
N VAL A 209 -10.52 1.64 16.96
CA VAL A 209 -10.96 0.84 18.09
C VAL A 209 -10.38 -0.57 17.93
N LYS A 210 -9.42 -0.90 18.79
CA LYS A 210 -8.81 -2.22 18.85
C LYS A 210 -9.47 -3.08 19.91
N ILE A 211 -9.86 -4.30 19.56
CA ILE A 211 -10.53 -5.23 20.47
C ILE A 211 -9.56 -6.36 20.81
N VAL A 212 -9.15 -6.42 22.07
CA VAL A 212 -8.18 -7.40 22.58
C VAL A 212 -8.82 -8.18 23.74
N PRO A 213 -9.48 -9.32 23.46
CA PRO A 213 -10.18 -10.06 24.50
C PRO A 213 -9.29 -10.59 25.59
N GLU A 214 -9.84 -10.62 26.81
CA GLU A 214 -9.26 -11.32 27.94
C GLU A 214 -9.68 -12.79 27.86
N LEU A 215 -8.74 -13.63 27.42
CA LEU A 215 -8.95 -15.06 27.25
C LEU A 215 -8.21 -15.85 28.36
N PRO A 216 -8.81 -16.92 28.89
CA PRO A 216 -8.09 -17.88 29.73
C PRO A 216 -6.90 -18.49 28.98
N GLU A 217 -5.83 -18.89 29.69
CA GLU A 217 -4.60 -19.43 29.07
C GLU A 217 -4.84 -20.62 28.14
N ASN A 218 -5.88 -21.39 28.44
CA ASN A 218 -6.22 -22.61 27.72
C ASN A 218 -7.15 -22.36 26.52
N ILE A 219 -7.53 -21.10 26.24
CA ILE A 219 -8.45 -20.73 25.17
C ILE A 219 -7.75 -19.77 24.19
N ARG A 220 -7.94 -20.01 22.90
CA ARG A 220 -7.46 -19.13 21.82
C ARG A 220 -8.54 -18.98 20.75
N ILE A 221 -8.55 -17.85 20.06
CA ILE A 221 -9.42 -17.58 18.92
C ILE A 221 -8.51 -17.38 17.72
N ASP A 222 -8.83 -18.01 16.58
CA ASP A 222 -8.13 -17.80 15.32
C ASP A 222 -8.82 -16.75 14.44
N ASP A 223 -8.18 -16.40 13.32
CA ASP A 223 -8.65 -15.36 12.39
C ASP A 223 -9.97 -15.74 11.69
N ASP A 224 -10.33 -17.03 11.64
CA ASP A 224 -11.57 -17.55 11.05
C ASP A 224 -12.71 -17.60 12.08
N GLY A 225 -12.52 -17.04 13.27
CA GLY A 225 -13.49 -17.06 14.37
C GLY A 225 -13.64 -18.43 15.04
N SER A 226 -12.70 -19.36 14.80
CA SER A 226 -12.69 -20.66 15.46
C SER A 226 -12.08 -20.56 16.86
N LEU A 227 -12.72 -21.25 17.80
CA LEU A 227 -12.31 -21.30 19.19
C LEU A 227 -11.51 -22.56 19.45
N HIS A 228 -10.32 -22.42 20.01
CA HIS A 228 -9.42 -23.51 20.35
C HIS A 228 -9.28 -23.62 21.86
N ILE A 229 -9.61 -24.79 22.41
CA ILE A 229 -9.53 -25.07 23.84
C ILE A 229 -8.55 -26.22 24.06
N SER A 230 -7.49 -25.93 24.81
CA SER A 230 -6.55 -26.95 25.27
C SER A 230 -6.97 -27.47 26.63
N MET A 231 -6.98 -28.79 26.80
CA MET A 231 -7.27 -29.38 28.09
C MET A 231 -6.59 -30.73 28.26
N CYS A 232 -6.36 -31.10 29.51
CA CYS A 232 -5.78 -32.37 29.86
C CYS A 232 -6.71 -33.15 30.81
N GLN A 233 -6.88 -34.45 30.55
CA GLN A 233 -7.73 -35.33 31.36
C GLN A 233 -7.04 -36.65 31.66
N ASP A 234 -7.31 -37.15 32.86
CA ASP A 234 -6.91 -38.51 33.26
C ASP A 234 -7.83 -39.52 32.57
N ILE A 235 -7.22 -40.53 31.94
CA ILE A 235 -7.93 -41.62 31.27
C ILE A 235 -8.97 -42.29 32.18
N LYS A 236 -8.65 -42.50 33.47
CA LYS A 236 -9.57 -43.11 34.45
C LYS A 236 -10.83 -42.27 34.67
N LYS A 237 -10.71 -40.93 34.61
CA LYS A 237 -11.84 -40.01 34.75
C LYS A 237 -12.74 -40.02 33.52
N LEU A 238 -12.17 -40.25 32.33
CA LEU A 238 -12.91 -40.36 31.08
C LEU A 238 -13.68 -41.68 30.97
N PHE A 239 -13.06 -42.81 31.37
CA PHE A 239 -13.70 -44.13 31.29
C PHE A 239 -14.95 -44.28 32.16
N ASN A 240 -15.01 -43.59 33.30
CA ASN A 240 -16.13 -43.69 34.24
C ASN A 240 -17.29 -42.73 33.93
N LYS A 241 -17.22 -41.97 32.84
CA LYS A 241 -18.27 -41.00 32.45
C LYS A 241 -18.72 -41.27 31.03
N ASP A 242 -20.03 -41.18 30.78
CA ASP A 242 -20.57 -41.23 29.42
C ASP A 242 -20.28 -39.93 28.63
N LYS A 243 -20.12 -38.80 29.35
CA LYS A 243 -19.88 -37.49 28.75
C LYS A 243 -18.74 -36.72 29.42
N LEU A 244 -17.98 -36.01 28.59
CA LEU A 244 -16.97 -35.03 29.00
C LEU A 244 -17.57 -33.63 28.84
N SER A 245 -17.69 -32.89 29.95
CA SER A 245 -18.13 -31.49 29.95
C SER A 245 -16.93 -30.57 29.81
N VAL A 246 -17.01 -29.64 28.87
CA VAL A 246 -15.99 -28.61 28.59
C VAL A 246 -16.63 -27.24 28.77
N SER A 247 -16.11 -26.44 29.70
CA SER A 247 -16.57 -25.08 29.97
C SER A 247 -15.95 -24.08 29.00
N ILE A 248 -16.77 -23.16 28.49
CA ILE A 248 -16.42 -22.13 27.53
C ILE A 248 -17.07 -20.83 27.99
N GLY A 249 -16.36 -20.06 28.81
CA GLY A 249 -16.98 -18.97 29.58
C GLY A 249 -18.12 -19.51 30.44
N GLU A 250 -19.31 -18.92 30.32
CA GLU A 250 -20.54 -19.36 30.97
C GLU A 250 -21.22 -20.56 30.29
N LYS A 251 -20.84 -20.89 29.04
CA LYS A 251 -21.41 -22.01 28.30
C LYS A 251 -20.69 -23.31 28.66
N THR A 252 -21.39 -24.43 28.57
CA THR A 252 -20.80 -25.77 28.70
C THR A 252 -21.18 -26.61 27.49
N VAL A 253 -20.20 -27.30 26.93
CA VAL A 253 -20.40 -28.25 25.83
C VAL A 253 -20.11 -29.66 26.31
N GLU A 254 -20.95 -30.61 25.92
CA GLU A 254 -20.79 -32.02 26.28
C GLU A 254 -20.35 -32.84 25.08
N ILE A 255 -19.34 -33.70 25.28
CA ILE A 255 -18.82 -34.62 24.28
C ILE A 255 -19.04 -36.05 24.78
N ASN A 256 -19.55 -36.95 23.95
CA ASN A 256 -19.63 -38.36 24.38
C ASN A 256 -18.23 -38.95 24.46
N THR A 257 -17.91 -39.59 25.58
CA THR A 257 -16.59 -40.22 25.77
C THR A 257 -16.36 -41.39 24.83
N ARG A 258 -17.44 -41.99 24.31
CA ARG A 258 -17.41 -43.08 23.32
C ARG A 258 -16.91 -42.64 21.95
N ASP A 259 -16.99 -41.34 21.64
CA ASP A 259 -16.53 -40.78 20.38
C ASP A 259 -15.02 -40.43 20.43
N LEU A 260 -14.40 -40.56 21.61
CA LEU A 260 -12.98 -40.29 21.82
C LEU A 260 -12.12 -41.47 21.39
N SER A 261 -11.00 -41.16 20.73
CA SER A 261 -9.97 -42.16 20.44
C SER A 261 -9.07 -42.36 21.66
N LEU A 262 -8.62 -43.60 21.90
CA LEU A 262 -7.59 -43.92 22.89
C LEU A 262 -6.20 -43.54 22.35
N LYS A 263 -5.96 -42.24 22.20
CA LYS A 263 -4.69 -41.62 21.79
C LYS A 263 -4.30 -40.55 22.80
N GLN A 264 -3.00 -40.33 22.99
CA GLN A 264 -2.50 -39.32 23.92
C GLN A 264 -2.98 -37.92 23.54
N TYR A 265 -2.80 -37.51 22.28
CA TYR A 265 -3.29 -36.23 21.77
C TYR A 265 -4.36 -36.47 20.73
N GLN A 266 -5.46 -35.72 20.83
CA GLN A 266 -6.49 -35.68 19.81
C GLN A 266 -7.18 -34.32 19.76
N THR A 267 -7.78 -34.02 18.62
CA THR A 267 -8.57 -32.80 18.43
C THR A 267 -9.99 -33.18 18.06
N ILE A 268 -10.95 -32.64 18.79
CA ILE A 268 -12.38 -32.83 18.55
C ILE A 268 -12.89 -31.53 17.94
N ARG A 269 -13.54 -31.60 16.78
CA ARG A 269 -14.12 -30.45 16.09
C ARG A 269 -15.63 -30.47 16.23
N LEU A 270 -16.21 -29.37 16.71
CA LEU A 270 -17.65 -29.14 16.75
C LEU A 270 -17.97 -27.95 15.85
N THR A 271 -18.72 -28.22 14.78
CA THR A 271 -18.96 -27.23 13.72
C THR A 271 -19.97 -26.16 14.15
N GLY A 272 -19.71 -24.90 13.81
CA GLY A 272 -20.59 -23.76 14.10
C GLY A 272 -20.77 -23.51 15.61
N LYS A 273 -19.71 -23.75 16.39
CA LYS A 273 -19.67 -23.58 17.85
C LYS A 273 -18.55 -22.63 18.32
N GLY A 274 -17.86 -21.98 17.38
CA GLY A 274 -16.90 -20.91 17.63
C GLY A 274 -17.59 -19.55 17.81
N ILE A 275 -16.85 -18.48 17.55
CA ILE A 275 -17.37 -17.10 17.59
C ILE A 275 -17.87 -16.66 16.22
N THR A 276 -18.53 -15.52 16.17
CA THR A 276 -18.95 -14.88 14.92
C THR A 276 -17.73 -14.55 14.05
N GLN A 277 -17.81 -14.89 12.77
CA GLN A 277 -16.80 -14.53 11.78
C GLN A 277 -16.90 -13.06 11.41
N ILE A 278 -15.74 -12.43 11.20
CA ILE A 278 -15.67 -11.03 10.81
C ILE A 278 -16.20 -10.87 9.38
N ASP A 279 -17.21 -10.02 9.23
CA ASP A 279 -17.74 -9.57 7.95
C ASP A 279 -17.29 -8.12 7.69
N THR A 280 -16.48 -7.94 6.65
CA THR A 280 -15.91 -6.64 6.27
C THR A 280 -16.89 -5.74 5.51
N LYS A 281 -18.03 -6.28 5.05
CA LYS A 281 -19.09 -5.50 4.38
C LYS A 281 -20.19 -5.10 5.36
N ASN A 282 -20.50 -5.98 6.31
CA ASN A 282 -21.48 -5.71 7.36
C ASN A 282 -20.89 -6.06 8.72
N ILE A 283 -20.34 -5.06 9.39
CA ILE A 283 -19.70 -5.23 10.70
C ILE A 283 -20.63 -5.79 11.79
N PHE A 284 -21.96 -5.73 11.62
CA PHE A 284 -22.94 -6.27 12.56
C PHE A 284 -23.46 -7.67 12.19
N SER A 285 -22.93 -8.29 11.12
CA SER A 285 -23.32 -9.63 10.71
C SER A 285 -22.95 -10.68 11.76
N ILE A 286 -23.89 -11.60 12.04
CA ILE A 286 -23.71 -12.74 12.96
C ILE A 286 -24.05 -14.09 12.30
N ASP A 287 -24.13 -14.12 10.98
CA ASP A 287 -24.67 -15.25 10.22
C ASP A 287 -23.72 -16.45 10.17
N LEU A 288 -22.41 -16.18 10.19
CA LEU A 288 -21.36 -17.18 10.10
C LEU A 288 -20.65 -17.32 11.44
N LEU A 289 -20.58 -18.56 11.91
CA LEU A 289 -19.87 -18.93 13.12
C LEU A 289 -18.68 -19.79 12.74
N GLY A 290 -17.53 -19.54 13.38
CA GLY A 290 -16.40 -20.44 13.33
C GLY A 290 -16.68 -21.75 14.07
N ASP A 291 -15.66 -22.60 14.13
CA ASP A 291 -15.77 -23.91 14.76
C ASP A 291 -15.18 -23.92 16.16
N LEU A 292 -15.50 -24.96 16.93
CA LEU A 292 -14.86 -25.21 18.21
C LEU A 292 -13.93 -26.42 18.08
N TYR A 293 -12.66 -26.21 18.37
CA TYR A 293 -11.62 -27.23 18.44
C TYR A 293 -11.23 -27.48 19.89
N ILE A 294 -11.33 -28.73 20.32
CA ILE A 294 -10.94 -29.15 21.67
C ILE A 294 -9.71 -30.05 21.52
N HIS A 295 -8.56 -29.50 21.89
CA HIS A 295 -7.28 -30.20 21.93
C HIS A 295 -7.17 -30.93 23.27
N LEU A 296 -7.48 -32.22 23.24
CA LEU A 296 -7.51 -33.08 24.41
C LEU A 296 -6.22 -33.88 24.53
N GLU A 297 -5.52 -33.72 25.64
CA GLU A 297 -4.46 -34.62 26.08
C GLU A 297 -5.00 -35.63 27.11
N ILE A 298 -4.88 -36.92 26.80
CA ILE A 298 -5.20 -38.03 27.69
C ILE A 298 -3.86 -38.51 28.25
N ILE A 299 -3.64 -38.29 29.56
CA ILE A 299 -2.38 -38.44 30.32
C ILE A 299 -1.61 -37.12 30.44
N CYS A 300 -1.87 -36.39 31.53
CA CYS A 300 -1.08 -35.23 31.94
C CYS A 300 0.21 -35.75 32.61
N LYS A 301 1.37 -35.23 32.19
CA LYS A 301 2.63 -35.49 32.91
C LYS A 301 2.66 -34.82 34.28
#